data_AF-A0A353S984-F1
#
_entry.id   AF-A0A353S984-F1
#
_cell.length_a   1.000
_cell.length_b   1.000
_cell.length_c   1.000
_cell.angle_alpha   90.00
_cell.angle_beta   90.00
_cell.angle_gamma   90.00
#
_symmetry.space_group_name_H-M   'P 1'
#
loop_
_entity.id
_entity.type
_entity.pdbx_description
1 polymer ?
#
loop_
_entity_poly.entity_id
_entity_poly.type
_entity_poly.pdbx_seq_one_letter_code
_entity_poly.pdbx_strand_id
1 'polypeptide(L)'
;MKRLPAILLFLCAAAVFSGCVSSSRSGKSKQQSSGTSGPASSESDGSASSAESGYTGDPTAWERGDFTIEIRPEVKGKTIDLHVTCTNRTSRVLWIPKFYTEFTTSLNGRSTMKGNWLTIINQKDSQSLYRGAFVDPVVETMWQKANCTELRAGKSYSFTVSNIQDFYYISEDSKMLTMQYQGPLGDSNKVSFTY
;
A
#
# COMPACT_ATOMS: atom_id res chain seq x y z
N MET A 1 16.57 -18.74 53.29
CA MET A 1 15.97 -19.62 52.26
C MET A 1 14.61 -19.05 51.86
N LYS A 2 14.53 -18.33 50.73
CA LYS A 2 13.27 -17.80 50.18
C LYS A 2 13.27 -18.07 48.67
N ARG A 3 12.17 -18.68 48.21
CA ARG A 3 11.98 -19.32 46.90
C ARG A 3 11.63 -18.29 45.83
N LEU A 4 12.21 -18.42 44.63
CA LEU A 4 11.79 -17.73 43.41
C LEU A 4 10.74 -18.60 42.68
N PRO A 5 9.61 -18.04 42.19
CA PRO A 5 8.63 -18.81 41.46
C PRO A 5 8.96 -18.94 39.97
N ALA A 6 8.38 -20.01 39.43
CA ALA A 6 8.63 -20.66 38.16
C ALA A 6 8.29 -19.82 36.91
N ILE A 7 9.11 -20.08 35.89
CA ILE A 7 8.89 -19.82 34.47
C ILE A 7 7.61 -20.55 34.03
N LEU A 8 6.67 -19.84 33.40
CA LEU A 8 5.55 -20.44 32.68
C LEU A 8 5.70 -20.13 31.19
N LEU A 9 6.08 -21.16 30.43
CA LEU A 9 6.01 -21.24 28.98
C LEU A 9 4.56 -21.54 28.58
N PHE A 10 3.98 -20.78 27.65
CA PHE A 10 2.81 -21.22 26.90
C PHE A 10 3.11 -21.19 25.40
N LEU A 11 3.09 -22.39 24.82
CA LEU A 11 3.15 -22.67 23.39
C LEU A 11 1.76 -22.51 22.73
N CYS A 12 1.81 -21.99 21.50
CA CYS A 12 0.99 -22.24 20.30
C CYS A 12 -0.46 -22.78 20.41
N ALA A 13 -1.36 -22.13 19.67
CA ALA A 13 -2.17 -22.80 18.63
C ALA A 13 -2.71 -21.78 17.61
N ALA A 14 -2.33 -21.95 16.34
CA ALA A 14 -2.96 -21.31 15.20
C ALA A 14 -4.10 -22.21 14.72
N ALA A 15 -5.30 -21.67 14.55
CA ALA A 15 -6.41 -22.36 13.90
C ALA A 15 -6.62 -21.77 12.50
N VAL A 16 -6.35 -22.59 11.50
CA VAL A 16 -6.64 -22.37 10.09
C VAL A 16 -8.09 -22.78 9.85
N PHE A 17 -8.95 -21.85 9.42
CA PHE A 17 -10.23 -22.21 8.79
C PHE A 17 -10.15 -21.97 7.29
N SER A 18 -9.98 -23.09 6.60
CA SER A 18 -10.27 -23.28 5.19
C SER A 18 -11.79 -23.39 5.01
N GLY A 19 -12.35 -22.62 4.08
CA GLY A 19 -13.75 -22.68 3.69
C GLY A 19 -13.87 -22.33 2.22
N CYS A 20 -13.87 -23.36 1.39
CA CYS A 20 -14.01 -23.30 -0.06
C CYS A 20 -15.38 -23.89 -0.46
N VAL A 21 -15.83 -23.55 -1.66
CA VAL A 21 -16.84 -24.24 -2.52
C VAL A 21 -18.28 -23.67 -2.56
N SER A 22 -18.48 -22.85 -3.61
CA SER A 22 -19.36 -23.02 -4.79
C SER A 22 -20.85 -23.35 -4.66
N SER A 23 -21.69 -22.57 -5.39
CA SER A 23 -22.52 -23.00 -6.55
C SER A 23 -23.62 -21.96 -6.88
N SER A 24 -23.64 -21.33 -8.07
CA SER A 24 -24.30 -21.74 -9.34
C SER A 24 -25.79 -21.33 -9.50
N ARG A 25 -26.09 -20.42 -10.45
CA ARG A 25 -27.26 -20.40 -11.38
C ARG A 25 -27.31 -19.04 -12.12
N SER A 26 -27.01 -18.93 -13.40
CA SER A 26 -27.80 -19.29 -14.61
C SER A 26 -29.16 -18.57 -14.72
N GLY A 27 -29.26 -17.63 -15.66
CA GLY A 27 -30.52 -17.09 -16.19
C GLY A 27 -30.30 -16.34 -17.51
N LYS A 28 -30.58 -17.00 -18.64
CA LYS A 28 -30.70 -16.40 -19.99
C LYS A 28 -32.09 -15.77 -20.15
N SER A 29 -32.20 -14.66 -20.88
CA SER A 29 -33.32 -14.44 -21.81
C SER A 29 -32.94 -13.48 -22.94
N LYS A 30 -33.23 -13.91 -24.18
CA LYS A 30 -33.19 -13.15 -25.45
C LYS A 30 -34.49 -12.35 -25.63
N GLN A 31 -34.44 -11.22 -26.33
CA GLN A 31 -35.40 -10.77 -27.38
C GLN A 31 -34.91 -9.39 -27.90
N GLN A 32 -34.41 -9.24 -29.14
CA GLN A 32 -35.09 -9.09 -30.46
C GLN A 32 -35.87 -7.77 -30.67
N SER A 33 -35.36 -6.92 -31.59
CA SER A 33 -36.04 -6.17 -32.69
C SER A 33 -35.26 -4.86 -32.97
N SER A 34 -35.31 -4.13 -34.09
CA SER A 34 -35.53 -4.36 -35.53
C SER A 34 -35.39 -2.98 -36.23
N GLY A 35 -34.73 -2.91 -37.40
CA GLY A 35 -34.87 -1.84 -38.43
C GLY A 35 -34.30 -0.44 -38.11
N THR A 36 -33.90 0.46 -39.03
CA THR A 36 -33.92 0.56 -40.51
C THR A 36 -33.00 1.74 -40.95
N SER A 37 -32.76 1.84 -42.26
CA SER A 37 -31.76 2.50 -43.12
C SER A 37 -31.58 4.06 -43.20
N GLY A 38 -30.29 4.51 -43.31
CA GLY A 38 -29.67 5.50 -44.25
C GLY A 38 -30.09 7.00 -44.30
N PRO A 39 -29.46 7.89 -45.11
CA PRO A 39 -28.04 8.02 -45.54
C PRO A 39 -27.45 9.48 -45.46
N ALA A 40 -26.14 9.64 -45.73
CA ALA A 40 -25.37 10.85 -46.15
C ALA A 40 -25.27 12.02 -45.13
N SER A 41 -24.19 12.81 -45.00
CA SER A 41 -23.12 13.25 -45.90
C SER A 41 -21.91 13.81 -45.12
N SER A 42 -20.72 13.64 -45.71
CA SER A 42 -19.48 14.48 -45.65
C SER A 42 -19.33 15.56 -44.58
N GLU A 43 -18.21 15.51 -43.84
CA GLU A 43 -17.11 16.50 -43.91
C GLU A 43 -15.91 16.02 -43.07
N SER A 44 -14.74 15.98 -43.71
CA SER A 44 -13.43 15.72 -43.13
C SER A 44 -12.74 17.05 -42.82
N ASP A 45 -12.18 17.18 -41.63
CA ASP A 45 -10.75 17.46 -41.42
C ASP A 45 -10.49 18.04 -40.02
N GLY A 46 -9.40 17.56 -39.40
CA GLY A 46 -8.72 18.30 -38.35
C GLY A 46 -9.00 17.88 -36.90
N SER A 47 -9.30 16.62 -36.63
CA SER A 47 -9.14 16.09 -35.26
C SER A 47 -7.79 15.40 -35.16
N ALA A 48 -6.88 16.05 -34.44
CA ALA A 48 -5.62 15.48 -34.00
C ALA A 48 -5.93 14.15 -33.29
N SER A 49 -5.70 13.03 -33.99
CA SER A 49 -5.67 11.73 -33.36
C SER A 49 -4.41 11.69 -32.51
N SER A 50 -4.52 12.14 -31.27
CA SER A 50 -3.68 11.62 -30.21
C SER A 50 -3.84 10.11 -30.27
N ALA A 51 -2.85 9.44 -30.84
CA ALA A 51 -2.72 8.01 -30.76
C ALA A 51 -2.61 7.67 -29.28
N GLU A 52 -3.75 7.53 -28.61
CA GLU A 52 -3.86 6.77 -27.38
C GLU A 52 -3.49 5.36 -27.79
N SER A 53 -2.20 5.04 -27.63
CA SER A 53 -1.74 3.68 -27.78
C SER A 53 -2.57 2.87 -26.79
N GLY A 54 -3.52 2.10 -27.34
CA GLY A 54 -4.38 1.19 -26.59
C GLY A 54 -3.49 0.20 -25.86
N TYR A 55 -3.15 0.54 -24.62
CA TYR A 55 -2.53 -0.37 -23.70
C TYR A 55 -3.66 -1.25 -23.15
N THR A 56 -3.81 -2.44 -23.72
CA THR A 56 -4.69 -3.51 -23.24
C THR A 56 -3.94 -4.46 -22.29
N GLY A 57 -2.80 -4.04 -21.75
CA GLY A 57 -2.08 -4.81 -20.75
C GLY A 57 -2.80 -4.73 -19.41
N ASP A 58 -3.00 -5.88 -18.79
CA ASP A 58 -3.33 -5.96 -17.37
C ASP A 58 -2.34 -5.06 -16.61
N PRO A 59 -2.78 -4.02 -15.87
CA PRO A 59 -1.90 -3.16 -15.07
C PRO A 59 -1.21 -4.08 -14.08
N THR A 60 -0.02 -4.48 -14.47
CA THR A 60 0.45 -5.82 -14.15
C THR A 60 0.70 -5.82 -12.65
N ALA A 61 -0.07 -6.63 -11.93
CA ALA A 61 0.03 -6.77 -10.49
C ALA A 61 1.52 -6.88 -10.12
N TRP A 62 2.00 -5.97 -9.29
CA TRP A 62 3.31 -6.13 -8.70
C TRP A 62 3.21 -7.19 -7.62
N GLU A 63 4.28 -7.94 -7.46
CA GLU A 63 4.39 -8.97 -6.43
C GLU A 63 5.26 -8.47 -5.28
N ARG A 64 5.11 -9.11 -4.11
CA ARG A 64 6.01 -8.87 -3.00
C ARG A 64 7.42 -9.29 -3.41
N GLY A 65 8.34 -8.32 -3.52
CA GLY A 65 9.72 -8.53 -3.98
C GLY A 65 10.07 -7.74 -5.24
N ASP A 66 9.08 -7.21 -5.96
CA ASP A 66 9.30 -6.35 -7.12
C ASP A 66 9.94 -5.00 -6.73
N PHE A 67 9.75 -4.58 -5.48
CA PHE A 67 10.37 -3.38 -4.92
C PHE A 67 11.37 -3.71 -3.80
N THR A 68 12.41 -2.89 -3.72
CA THR A 68 13.13 -2.67 -2.46
C THR A 68 12.49 -1.49 -1.76
N ILE A 69 12.16 -1.64 -0.48
CA ILE A 69 11.73 -0.53 0.36
C ILE A 69 12.86 -0.16 1.31
N GLU A 70 13.27 1.10 1.30
CA GLU A 70 14.18 1.66 2.29
C GLU A 70 13.43 2.62 3.19
N ILE A 71 13.49 2.39 4.49
CA ILE A 71 12.98 3.30 5.51
C ILE A 71 14.14 3.97 6.26
N ARG A 72 14.00 5.28 6.49
CA ARG A 72 14.94 6.09 7.28
C ARG A 72 14.16 7.00 8.24
N PRO A 73 14.15 6.70 9.54
CA PRO A 73 13.54 7.57 10.54
C PRO A 73 14.43 8.79 10.79
N GLU A 74 13.81 9.94 11.02
CA GLU A 74 14.45 11.20 11.38
C GLU A 74 13.77 11.75 12.64
N VAL A 75 14.53 11.86 13.74
CA VAL A 75 14.02 12.40 15.01
C VAL A 75 14.15 13.92 15.01
N LYS A 76 13.03 14.62 15.17
CA LYS A 76 12.94 16.09 15.25
C LYS A 76 12.34 16.48 16.60
N GLY A 77 13.19 16.59 17.61
CA GLY A 77 12.72 16.83 18.98
C GLY A 77 11.87 15.67 19.48
N LYS A 78 10.56 15.89 19.71
CA LYS A 78 9.61 14.86 20.16
C LYS A 78 8.85 14.14 19.04
N THR A 79 9.12 14.47 17.78
CA THR A 79 8.43 13.86 16.62
C THR A 79 9.39 13.00 15.82
N ILE A 80 8.88 11.96 15.17
CA ILE A 80 9.67 11.13 14.25
C ILE A 80 9.06 11.28 12.86
N ASP A 81 9.82 11.83 11.93
CA ASP A 81 9.49 11.78 10.50
C ASP A 81 10.06 10.48 9.92
N LEU A 82 9.36 9.90 8.95
CA LEU A 82 9.80 8.69 8.27
C LEU A 82 9.97 8.96 6.78
N HIS A 83 11.22 8.88 6.31
CA HIS A 83 11.54 8.91 4.89
C HIS A 83 11.46 7.50 4.34
N VAL A 84 10.66 7.31 3.30
CA VAL A 84 10.49 6.02 2.64
C VAL A 84 10.89 6.17 1.18
N THR A 85 11.70 5.25 0.69
CA THR A 85 12.07 5.15 -0.73
C THR A 85 11.72 3.76 -1.23
N CYS A 86 10.92 3.69 -2.29
CA CYS A 86 10.62 2.45 -2.99
C CYS A 86 11.34 2.44 -4.35
N THR A 87 12.06 1.36 -4.64
CA THR A 87 12.84 1.19 -5.87
C THR A 87 12.34 0.00 -6.64
N ASN A 88 11.96 0.19 -7.92
CA ASN A 88 11.59 -0.91 -8.81
C ASN A 88 12.85 -1.72 -9.17
N ARG A 89 12.90 -2.99 -8.76
CA ARG A 89 14.02 -3.90 -9.02
C ARG A 89 13.88 -4.70 -10.31
N THR A 90 12.70 -4.66 -10.92
CA THR A 90 12.38 -5.43 -12.10
C THR A 90 12.89 -4.74 -13.37
N SER A 91 12.89 -5.44 -14.49
CA SER A 91 13.14 -4.88 -15.82
C SER A 91 11.90 -4.26 -16.47
N ARG A 92 10.71 -4.41 -15.86
CA ARG A 92 9.43 -3.93 -16.38
C ARG A 92 9.01 -2.63 -15.70
N VAL A 93 8.07 -1.92 -16.33
CA VAL A 93 7.39 -0.79 -15.71
C VAL A 93 6.39 -1.32 -14.69
N LEU A 94 6.38 -0.75 -13.49
CA LEU A 94 5.39 -1.04 -12.45
C LEU A 94 4.46 0.15 -12.27
N TRP A 95 3.20 -0.13 -11.97
CA TRP A 95 2.16 0.88 -11.74
C TRP A 95 1.74 0.80 -10.28
N ILE A 96 2.07 1.79 -9.45
CA ILE A 96 1.75 1.76 -8.03
C ILE A 96 0.52 2.63 -7.78
N PRO A 97 -0.60 2.12 -7.24
CA PRO A 97 -1.74 2.93 -6.87
C PRO A 97 -1.31 4.07 -5.98
N LYS A 98 -1.75 5.26 -6.35
CA LYS A 98 -1.36 6.49 -5.70
C LYS A 98 -1.65 6.46 -4.21
N PHE A 99 -2.66 5.75 -3.72
CA PHE A 99 -2.92 5.68 -2.28
C PHE A 99 -1.79 5.03 -1.46
N TYR A 100 -0.89 4.24 -2.06
CA TYR A 100 0.30 3.70 -1.39
C TYR A 100 1.46 4.70 -1.33
N THR A 101 1.45 5.73 -2.17
CA THR A 101 2.57 6.65 -2.41
C THR A 101 2.23 8.11 -2.09
N GLU A 102 0.98 8.49 -2.29
CA GLU A 102 0.38 9.80 -2.11
C GLU A 102 -0.44 9.78 -0.82
N PHE A 103 0.18 10.27 0.23
CA PHE A 103 -0.46 10.46 1.52
C PHE A 103 -1.33 11.70 1.44
N THR A 104 -2.65 11.53 1.30
CA THR A 104 -3.58 12.66 1.25
C THR A 104 -3.36 13.58 2.44
N THR A 105 -3.18 14.85 2.14
CA THR A 105 -3.23 15.94 3.11
C THR A 105 -4.56 15.86 3.85
N SER A 106 -4.53 15.62 5.15
CA SER A 106 -5.71 15.80 6.00
C SER A 106 -6.20 17.25 5.92
N LEU A 107 -7.42 17.50 6.39
CA LEU A 107 -8.01 18.85 6.53
C LEU A 107 -7.07 19.88 7.22
N ASN A 108 -6.05 19.41 7.97
CA ASN A 108 -5.08 20.24 8.68
C ASN A 108 -3.69 20.31 8.02
N GLY A 109 -3.54 19.95 6.73
CA GLY A 109 -2.25 20.10 6.04
C GLY A 109 -1.26 18.94 6.27
N ARG A 110 -1.61 17.92 7.06
CA ARG A 110 -0.71 16.80 7.41
C ARG A 110 -0.97 15.56 6.56
N SER A 111 0.10 14.95 6.02
CA SER A 111 0.07 13.68 5.29
C SER A 111 -0.51 12.56 6.15
N THR A 112 -1.53 11.86 5.67
CA THR A 112 -2.17 10.74 6.40
C THR A 112 -1.70 9.38 5.90
N MET A 113 -1.04 8.60 6.75
CA MET A 113 -0.75 7.19 6.49
C MET A 113 -2.02 6.36 6.66
N LYS A 114 -2.49 5.76 5.57
CA LYS A 114 -3.64 4.86 5.59
C LYS A 114 -3.16 3.41 5.59
N GLY A 115 -3.44 2.67 6.65
CA GLY A 115 -3.01 1.29 6.83
C GLY A 115 -1.81 1.13 7.77
N ASN A 116 -1.80 -0.02 8.45
CA ASN A 116 -0.73 -0.43 9.36
C ASN A 116 0.42 -1.07 8.56
N TRP A 117 1.34 -0.26 8.04
CA TRP A 117 2.47 -0.76 7.24
C TRP A 117 3.81 -0.82 8.00
N LEU A 118 3.84 -0.52 9.29
CA LEU A 118 5.08 -0.54 10.06
C LEU A 118 4.93 -1.46 11.27
N THR A 119 5.98 -2.23 11.53
CA THR A 119 6.22 -2.79 12.85
C THR A 119 7.21 -1.90 13.56
N ILE A 120 6.82 -1.34 14.71
CA ILE A 120 7.67 -0.53 15.58
C ILE A 120 7.77 -1.24 16.92
N ILE A 121 8.99 -1.57 17.34
CA ILE A 121 9.28 -2.30 18.58
C ILE A 121 10.12 -1.40 19.47
N ASN A 122 9.72 -1.23 20.73
CA ASN A 122 10.50 -0.50 21.71
C ASN A 122 11.52 -1.40 22.43
N GLN A 123 12.38 -0.82 23.26
CA GLN A 123 13.39 -1.55 24.04
C GLN A 123 12.82 -2.64 24.99
N LYS A 124 11.52 -2.60 25.32
CA LYS A 124 10.83 -3.61 26.14
C LYS A 124 10.20 -4.70 25.27
N ASP A 125 10.64 -4.84 24.01
CA ASP A 125 10.11 -5.74 22.98
C ASP A 125 8.59 -5.60 22.77
N SER A 126 8.01 -4.46 23.14
CA SER A 126 6.60 -4.19 22.96
C SER A 126 6.38 -3.53 21.61
N GLN A 127 5.50 -4.13 20.80
CA GLN A 127 5.11 -3.58 19.52
C GLN A 127 4.13 -2.42 19.70
N SER A 128 4.38 -1.29 19.04
CA SER A 128 3.45 -0.16 19.01
C SER A 128 2.17 -0.53 18.27
N LEU A 129 1.04 -0.10 18.82
CA LEU A 129 -0.27 -0.28 18.21
C LEU A 129 -0.54 0.82 17.17
N TYR A 130 -1.08 0.42 16.02
CA TYR A 130 -1.55 1.34 14.98
C TYR A 130 -2.89 1.97 15.37
N ARG A 131 -3.04 3.27 15.14
CA ARG A 131 -4.23 4.07 15.44
C ARG A 131 -4.72 4.94 14.28
N GLY A 132 -4.08 4.81 13.12
CA GLY A 132 -4.48 5.55 11.92
C GLY A 132 -5.71 4.94 11.23
N ALA A 133 -6.08 5.52 10.09
CA ALA A 133 -7.20 5.05 9.29
C ALA A 133 -6.82 3.81 8.47
N PHE A 134 -7.71 2.84 8.37
CA PHE A 134 -7.54 1.71 7.45
C PHE A 134 -8.03 2.08 6.05
N VAL A 135 -7.44 1.47 5.03
CA VAL A 135 -7.94 1.54 3.65
C VAL A 135 -8.96 0.42 3.49
N ASP A 136 -10.17 0.75 3.03
CA ASP A 136 -11.11 -0.28 2.58
C ASP A 136 -10.51 -1.03 1.39
N PRO A 137 -10.56 -2.38 1.39
CA PRO A 137 -9.92 -3.18 0.36
C PRO A 137 -10.52 -2.87 -1.02
N VAL A 138 -9.72 -2.16 -1.81
CA VAL A 138 -9.62 -2.16 -3.28
C VAL A 138 -10.94 -2.12 -4.04
N VAL A 139 -11.29 -0.92 -4.53
CA VAL A 139 -12.20 -0.76 -5.68
C VAL A 139 -11.39 -1.01 -6.95
N GLU A 140 -11.94 -1.77 -7.89
CA GLU A 140 -11.31 -2.12 -9.19
C GLU A 140 -10.74 -0.91 -9.94
N THR A 141 -11.35 0.26 -9.77
CA THR A 141 -10.92 1.54 -10.36
C THR A 141 -9.57 2.04 -9.87
N MET A 142 -9.05 1.56 -8.74
CA MET A 142 -7.74 1.95 -8.20
C MET A 142 -6.57 1.49 -9.07
N TRP A 143 -6.78 0.46 -9.89
CA TRP A 143 -5.76 -0.12 -10.77
C TRP A 143 -5.73 0.52 -12.16
N GLN A 144 -6.63 1.49 -12.40
CA GLN A 144 -6.58 2.28 -13.61
C GLN A 144 -5.31 3.13 -13.61
N LYS A 145 -4.66 3.19 -14.78
CA LYS A 145 -3.39 3.91 -14.99
C LYS A 145 -3.40 5.37 -14.47
N ALA A 146 -4.53 6.08 -14.58
CA ALA A 146 -4.67 7.45 -14.08
C ALA A 146 -4.53 7.58 -12.55
N ASN A 147 -4.86 6.52 -11.83
CA ASN A 147 -4.79 6.42 -10.36
C ASN A 147 -3.49 5.78 -9.87
N CYS A 148 -2.55 5.52 -10.77
CA CYS A 148 -1.27 4.90 -10.47
C CYS A 148 -0.11 5.85 -10.76
N THR A 149 0.96 5.69 -9.99
CA THR A 149 2.29 6.24 -10.21
C THR A 149 3.08 5.25 -11.06
N GLU A 150 3.56 5.70 -12.22
CA GLU A 150 4.48 4.91 -13.07
C GLU A 150 5.87 4.86 -12.42
N LEU A 151 6.40 3.67 -12.16
CA LEU A 151 7.78 3.48 -11.73
C LEU A 151 8.55 2.58 -12.70
N ARG A 152 9.43 3.19 -13.50
CA ARG A 152 10.26 2.49 -14.48
C ARG A 152 11.34 1.66 -13.80
N ALA A 153 11.88 0.69 -14.55
CA ALA A 153 12.98 -0.18 -14.11
C ALA A 153 14.14 0.63 -13.50
N GLY A 154 14.57 0.24 -12.29
CA GLY A 154 15.67 0.89 -11.56
C GLY A 154 15.38 2.29 -11.04
N LYS A 155 14.17 2.84 -11.24
CA LYS A 155 13.78 4.14 -10.69
C LYS A 155 13.23 3.99 -9.29
N SER A 156 13.37 5.09 -8.54
CA SER A 156 12.90 5.18 -7.17
C SER A 156 11.85 6.27 -7.03
N TYR A 157 10.90 6.03 -6.14
CA TYR A 157 9.96 7.02 -5.66
C TYR A 157 10.17 7.20 -4.16
N SER A 158 10.25 8.45 -3.71
CA SER A 158 10.52 8.77 -2.30
C SER A 158 9.43 9.68 -1.76
N PHE A 159 9.06 9.45 -0.51
CA PHE A 159 8.08 10.25 0.21
C PHE A 159 8.43 10.33 1.70
N THR A 160 7.87 11.32 2.39
CA THR A 160 8.05 11.51 3.83
C THR A 160 6.70 11.42 4.53
N VAL A 161 6.62 10.58 5.57
CA VAL A 161 5.51 10.57 6.53
C VAL A 161 5.93 11.41 7.73
N SER A 162 5.37 12.61 7.84
CA SER A 162 5.66 13.48 8.98
C SER A 162 5.01 12.97 10.26
N ASN A 163 5.76 12.99 11.36
CA ASN A 163 5.30 12.64 12.70
C ASN A 163 4.50 11.33 12.79
N ILE A 164 5.19 10.18 12.68
CA ILE A 164 4.57 8.85 12.72
C ILE A 164 3.78 8.57 14.01
N GLN A 165 4.04 9.31 15.09
CA GLN A 165 3.27 9.26 16.33
C GLN A 165 1.79 9.53 16.06
N ASP A 166 1.42 10.29 15.02
CA ASP A 166 0.01 10.50 14.66
C ASP A 166 -0.68 9.16 14.33
N PHE A 167 0.06 8.14 13.87
CA PHE A 167 -0.46 6.85 13.41
C PHE A 167 -0.11 5.67 14.31
N TYR A 168 0.86 5.79 15.22
CA TYR A 168 1.28 4.72 16.13
C TYR A 168 1.40 5.22 17.57
N TYR A 169 1.00 4.39 18.52
CA TYR A 169 1.26 4.63 19.94
C TYR A 169 2.74 4.35 20.25
N ILE A 170 3.54 5.42 20.28
CA ILE A 170 4.95 5.39 20.67
C ILE A 170 5.06 6.11 22.01
N SER A 171 5.57 5.40 23.02
CA SER A 171 5.70 5.95 24.37
C SER A 171 6.88 6.91 24.47
N GLU A 172 6.73 8.02 25.18
CA GLU A 172 7.81 9.02 25.41
C GLU A 172 8.99 8.45 26.22
N ASP A 173 8.80 7.34 26.94
CA ASP A 173 9.89 6.66 27.67
C ASP A 173 10.73 5.72 26.77
N SER A 174 10.39 5.60 25.49
CA SER A 174 11.06 4.68 24.55
C SER A 174 12.40 5.24 24.10
N LYS A 175 13.49 4.89 24.77
CA LYS A 175 14.85 5.37 24.42
C LYS A 175 15.39 4.82 23.10
N MET A 176 14.91 3.65 22.70
CA MET A 176 15.33 2.97 21.48
C MET A 176 14.12 2.34 20.80
N LEU A 177 14.03 2.57 19.50
CA LEU A 177 12.99 2.04 18.64
C LEU A 177 13.62 1.25 17.52
N THR A 178 12.96 0.16 17.13
CA THR A 178 13.29 -0.60 15.94
C THR A 178 12.09 -0.63 15.01
N MET A 179 12.30 -0.29 13.75
CA MET A 179 11.25 -0.15 12.75
C MET A 179 11.50 -1.07 11.55
N GLN A 180 10.43 -1.61 10.99
CA GLN A 180 10.43 -2.37 9.74
C GLN A 180 9.12 -2.11 8.99
N TYR A 181 9.18 -1.91 7.68
CA TYR A 181 8.01 -1.85 6.83
C TYR A 181 7.48 -3.26 6.52
N GLN A 182 6.16 -3.40 6.61
CA GLN A 182 5.37 -4.62 6.42
C GLN A 182 4.20 -4.38 5.45
N GLY A 183 4.24 -3.27 4.69
CA GLY A 183 3.19 -2.94 3.74
C GLY A 183 3.30 -3.74 2.43
N PRO A 184 2.33 -3.55 1.53
CA PRO A 184 2.19 -4.39 0.34
C PRO A 184 3.21 -4.10 -0.77
N LEU A 185 4.00 -3.03 -0.67
CA LEU A 185 4.99 -2.70 -1.69
C LEU A 185 6.21 -3.63 -1.64
N GLY A 186 6.44 -4.39 -0.57
CA GLY A 186 7.58 -5.31 -0.49
C GLY A 186 8.29 -5.28 0.85
N ASP A 187 9.45 -5.93 0.90
CA ASP A 187 10.25 -6.01 2.11
C ASP A 187 11.16 -4.80 2.27
N SER A 188 11.45 -4.44 3.53
CA SER A 188 12.39 -3.37 3.86
C SER A 188 13.57 -3.79 4.70
N ASN A 189 14.53 -2.89 4.80
CA ASN A 189 15.49 -2.86 5.89
C ASN A 189 14.78 -2.76 7.26
N LYS A 190 15.45 -3.29 8.29
CA LYS A 190 15.11 -3.08 9.70
C LYS A 190 16.08 -2.03 10.25
N VAL A 191 15.55 -0.98 10.87
CA VAL A 191 16.35 0.14 11.39
C VAL A 191 16.11 0.31 12.88
N SER A 192 17.20 0.39 13.65
CA SER A 192 17.18 0.72 15.08
C SER A 192 17.77 2.12 15.29
N PHE A 193 17.12 2.93 16.11
CA PHE A 193 17.51 4.32 16.37
C PHE A 193 17.11 4.78 17.78
N THR A 194 17.79 5.81 18.27
CA THR A 194 17.49 6.46 19.55
C THR A 194 16.35 7.45 19.39
N TYR A 195 15.40 7.48 20.33
CA TYR A 195 14.26 8.38 20.39
C TYR A 195 14.20 9.09 21.74
#